data_AF-A0A2D7V2B0-F1
#
_entry.id   AF-A0A2D7V2B0-F1
#
_cell.length_a   1.000
_cell.length_b   1.000
_cell.length_c   1.000
_cell.angle_alpha   90.00
_cell.angle_beta   90.00
_cell.angle_gamma   90.00
#
_symmetry.space_group_name_H-M   'P 1'
#
loop_
_entity.id
_entity.type
_entity.pdbx_description
1 polymer ?
#
loop_
_entity_poly.entity_id
_entity_poly.type
_entity_poly.pdbx_seq_one_letter_code
_entity_poly.pdbx_strand_id
1 'polypeptide(L)'
;MLKTRKCFPLLCMTNLLLSCSKDVSEVVGDWQTEGWSEVASHGEPSEFVRHGRLMHEKAQSIEASWIVDGKRKTKLYRQANHHYLVLRFFKKNEDEFVVVMRRRK
;
A
#
# COMPACT_ATOMS: atom_id res chain seq x y z
N MET A 1 3.03 -60.59 -22.63
CA MET A 1 3.33 -59.97 -21.32
C MET A 1 2.79 -58.55 -21.32
N LEU A 2 1.71 -58.29 -20.56
CA LEU A 2 1.10 -56.97 -20.44
C LEU A 2 1.99 -56.04 -19.61
N LYS A 3 2.41 -54.90 -20.17
CA LYS A 3 2.97 -53.80 -19.38
C LYS A 3 1.84 -52.88 -18.93
N THR A 4 1.69 -52.84 -17.62
CA THR A 4 0.68 -52.15 -16.81
C THR A 4 0.63 -50.65 -17.04
N ARG A 5 -0.60 -50.13 -17.17
CA ARG A 5 -0.98 -48.72 -17.01
C ARG A 5 -0.53 -48.20 -15.64
N LYS A 6 0.08 -47.01 -15.59
CA LYS A 6 0.08 -46.15 -14.39
C LYS A 6 -0.18 -44.72 -14.85
N CYS A 7 -1.46 -44.35 -14.81
CA CYS A 7 -1.88 -42.96 -14.82
C CYS A 7 -1.50 -42.40 -13.44
N PHE A 8 -0.73 -41.32 -13.39
CA PHE A 8 -0.34 -40.64 -12.16
C PHE A 8 -0.98 -39.25 -12.18
N PRO A 9 -2.23 -39.08 -11.69
CA PRO A 9 -2.84 -37.76 -11.58
C PRO A 9 -2.89 -37.39 -10.11
N LEU A 10 -1.82 -36.85 -9.54
CA LEU A 10 -1.93 -36.23 -8.22
C LEU A 10 -0.73 -35.31 -7.95
N LEU A 11 -0.94 -34.01 -8.14
CA LEU A 11 -0.49 -32.88 -7.29
C LEU A 11 -0.57 -31.60 -8.14
N CYS A 12 -1.78 -31.08 -8.34
CA CYS A 12 -1.96 -29.77 -8.97
C CYS A 12 -3.27 -29.15 -8.44
N MET A 13 -3.30 -28.84 -7.15
CA MET A 13 -4.40 -28.19 -6.40
C MET A 13 -3.96 -28.34 -4.93
N THR A 14 -3.74 -27.34 -4.09
CA THR A 14 -4.37 -26.04 -3.92
C THR A 14 -3.43 -25.18 -3.06
N ASN A 15 -2.84 -24.13 -3.62
CA ASN A 15 -2.30 -23.01 -2.83
C ASN A 15 -3.15 -21.75 -3.11
N LEU A 16 -4.48 -21.90 -2.99
CA LEU A 16 -5.41 -20.79 -2.86
C LEU A 16 -5.60 -20.54 -1.35
N LEU A 17 -4.57 -20.04 -0.69
CA LEU A 17 -4.68 -19.63 0.71
C LEU A 17 -4.50 -18.11 0.79
N LEU A 18 -5.66 -17.44 0.86
CA LEU A 18 -5.92 -16.28 1.71
C LEU A 18 -5.02 -15.06 1.45
N SER A 19 -5.27 -14.36 0.35
CA SER A 19 -4.98 -12.92 0.31
C SER A 19 -6.01 -12.22 1.19
N CYS A 20 -5.79 -12.19 2.51
CA CYS A 20 -6.41 -11.17 3.35
C CYS A 20 -5.93 -9.82 2.81
N SER A 21 -6.82 -9.07 2.15
CA SER A 21 -6.49 -7.67 1.86
C SER A 21 -6.41 -6.95 3.19
N LYS A 22 -5.23 -6.43 3.53
CA LYS A 22 -5.08 -5.57 4.71
C LYS A 22 -6.05 -4.41 4.60
N ASP A 23 -6.70 -4.05 5.71
CA ASP A 23 -7.49 -2.82 5.78
C ASP A 23 -6.54 -1.60 5.88
N VAL A 24 -7.04 -0.41 5.54
CA VAL A 24 -6.26 0.84 5.63
C VAL A 24 -5.73 1.04 7.06
N SER A 25 -6.57 0.77 8.05
CA SER A 25 -6.23 0.89 9.48
C SER A 25 -5.10 -0.04 9.89
N GLU A 26 -5.03 -1.26 9.33
CA GLU A 26 -3.94 -2.20 9.59
C GLU A 26 -2.62 -1.67 9.02
N VAL A 27 -2.62 -1.21 7.77
CA VAL A 27 -1.42 -0.65 7.13
C VAL A 27 -0.93 0.59 7.90
N VAL A 28 -1.84 1.49 8.29
CA VAL A 28 -1.49 2.67 9.07
C VAL A 28 -1.00 2.29 10.48
N GLY A 29 -1.65 1.32 11.12
CA GLY A 29 -1.31 0.82 12.46
C GLY A 29 0.07 0.19 12.54
N ASP A 30 0.50 -0.55 11.51
CA ASP A 30 1.86 -1.08 11.40
C ASP A 30 2.89 0.05 11.52
N TRP A 31 2.68 1.16 10.79
CA TRP A 31 3.57 2.33 10.85
C TRP A 31 3.46 3.12 12.15
N GLN A 32 2.28 3.18 12.76
CA GLN A 32 2.12 3.81 14.06
C GLN A 32 2.93 3.09 15.15
N THR A 33 2.98 1.76 15.08
CA THR A 33 3.80 0.93 15.97
C THR A 33 5.31 1.21 15.79
N GLU A 34 5.73 1.62 14.58
CA GLU A 34 7.10 2.07 14.28
C GLU A 34 7.38 3.55 14.66
N GLY A 35 6.46 4.21 15.37
CA GLY A 35 6.62 5.58 15.85
C GLY A 35 6.28 6.66 14.84
N TRP A 36 5.56 6.32 13.76
CA TRP A 36 5.01 7.31 12.84
C TRP A 36 3.64 7.81 13.32
N SER A 37 3.28 9.04 12.98
CA SER A 37 1.95 9.59 13.28
C SER A 37 1.28 10.05 12.01
N GLU A 38 0.01 9.69 11.83
CA GLU A 38 -0.81 10.23 10.74
C GLU A 38 -0.96 11.75 10.89
N VAL A 39 -0.86 12.48 9.78
CA VAL A 39 -1.00 13.94 9.75
C VAL A 39 -1.93 14.47 8.67
N ALA A 40 -2.22 13.66 7.64
CA ALA A 40 -3.17 14.03 6.61
C ALA A 40 -3.61 12.79 5.84
N SER A 41 -4.84 12.82 5.35
CA SER A 41 -5.32 11.95 4.29
C SER A 41 -5.76 12.81 3.11
N HIS A 42 -5.42 12.41 1.88
CA HIS A 42 -5.89 13.09 0.65
C HIS A 42 -6.57 12.11 -0.30
N GLY A 43 -7.64 12.60 -0.94
CA GLY A 43 -8.64 11.71 -1.51
C GLY A 43 -9.53 11.13 -0.42
N GLU A 44 -10.53 10.36 -0.81
CA GLU A 44 -11.42 9.69 0.13
C GLU A 44 -10.88 8.28 0.44
N PRO A 45 -10.53 7.97 1.69
CA PRO A 45 -10.14 6.61 2.09
C PRO A 45 -11.27 5.62 1.82
N SER A 46 -10.92 4.47 1.24
CA SER A 46 -11.87 3.40 0.93
C SER A 46 -11.14 2.06 0.83
N GLU A 47 -11.88 1.01 0.49
CA GLU A 47 -11.28 -0.26 0.07
C GLU A 47 -10.27 -0.02 -1.07
N PHE A 48 -9.20 -0.81 -1.04
CA PHE A 48 -8.10 -0.72 -2.00
C PHE A 48 -7.64 -2.13 -2.41
N VAL A 49 -7.04 -2.24 -3.59
CA VAL A 49 -6.56 -3.50 -4.16
C VAL A 49 -5.08 -3.75 -3.83
N ARG A 50 -4.32 -2.66 -3.74
CA ARG A 50 -2.92 -2.67 -3.30
C ARG A 50 -2.53 -1.33 -2.69
N HIS A 51 -1.42 -1.29 -1.99
CA HIS A 51 -0.83 -0.05 -1.52
C HIS A 51 0.68 0.00 -1.82
N GLY A 52 1.24 1.20 -1.81
CA GLY A 52 2.67 1.47 -1.94
C GLY A 52 3.12 2.51 -0.92
N ARG A 53 4.42 2.75 -0.85
CA ARG A 53 4.99 3.77 0.03
C ARG A 53 6.05 4.62 -0.65
N LEU A 54 6.14 5.87 -0.25
CA LEU A 54 7.21 6.79 -0.62
C LEU A 54 7.79 7.44 0.65
N MET A 55 9.08 7.26 0.87
CA MET A 55 9.85 7.91 1.92
C MET A 55 11.30 8.07 1.46
N HIS A 56 11.96 9.15 1.88
CA HIS A 56 13.38 9.34 1.64
C HIS A 56 13.97 10.32 2.66
N GLU A 57 14.76 9.84 3.63
CA GLU A 57 15.17 10.64 4.78
C GLU A 57 16.05 11.84 4.43
N LYS A 58 16.85 11.74 3.35
CA LYS A 58 17.75 12.81 2.89
C LYS A 58 17.11 13.79 1.90
N ALA A 59 15.87 13.54 1.46
CA ALA A 59 15.21 14.44 0.51
C ALA A 59 14.79 15.73 1.21
N GLN A 60 14.87 16.88 0.54
CA GLN A 60 14.38 18.14 1.11
C GLN A 60 12.86 18.15 1.28
N SER A 61 12.15 17.43 0.40
CA SER A 61 10.70 17.28 0.44
C SER A 61 10.27 15.95 -0.17
N ILE A 62 9.07 15.50 0.21
CA ILE A 62 8.36 14.37 -0.41
C ILE A 62 7.08 14.91 -1.06
N GLU A 63 6.79 14.49 -2.28
CA GLU A 63 5.52 14.81 -2.94
C GLU A 63 4.54 13.65 -2.76
N ALA A 64 3.43 13.91 -2.08
CA ALA A 64 2.29 13.01 -2.08
C ALA A 64 1.51 13.25 -3.37
N SER A 65 1.17 12.19 -4.10
CA SER A 65 0.30 12.28 -5.27
C SER A 65 -0.78 11.22 -5.22
N TRP A 66 -1.98 11.56 -5.68
CA TRP A 66 -3.14 10.67 -5.73
C TRP A 66 -4.00 11.01 -6.96
N ILE A 67 -5.06 10.22 -7.23
CA ILE A 67 -5.94 10.36 -8.39
C ILE A 67 -7.38 10.44 -7.89
N VAL A 68 -8.12 11.45 -8.35
CA VAL A 68 -9.56 11.59 -8.10
C VAL A 68 -10.25 11.81 -9.44
N ASP A 69 -11.22 10.96 -9.78
CA ASP A 69 -11.91 10.96 -11.07
C ASP A 69 -10.92 10.95 -12.26
N GLY A 70 -9.90 10.09 -12.17
CA GLY A 70 -8.84 10.00 -13.18
C GLY A 70 -7.90 11.21 -13.26
N LYS A 71 -8.06 12.22 -12.40
CA LYS A 71 -7.21 13.42 -12.37
C LYS A 71 -6.17 13.34 -11.27
N ARG A 72 -4.89 13.42 -11.65
CA ARG A 72 -3.79 13.48 -10.70
C ARG A 72 -3.84 14.77 -9.86
N LYS A 73 -3.64 14.61 -8.55
CA LYS A 73 -3.49 15.66 -7.56
C LYS A 73 -2.17 15.44 -6.81
N THR A 74 -1.56 16.52 -6.33
CA THR A 74 -0.29 16.44 -5.60
C THR A 74 -0.25 17.43 -4.43
N LYS A 75 0.55 17.12 -3.41
CA LYS A 75 0.89 18.01 -2.30
C LYS A 75 2.32 17.78 -1.84
N LEU A 76 3.10 18.85 -1.74
CA LEU A 76 4.50 18.80 -1.31
C LEU A 76 4.63 18.91 0.22
N TYR A 77 5.45 18.05 0.81
CA TYR A 77 5.76 18.00 2.23
C TYR A 77 7.25 18.29 2.44
N ARG A 78 7.58 19.44 3.02
CA ARG A 78 8.97 19.83 3.33
C ARG A 78 9.47 19.09 4.57
N GLN A 79 10.64 18.46 4.46
CA GLN A 79 11.28 17.70 5.53
C GLN A 79 12.26 18.56 6.33
N ALA A 80 11.80 19.65 6.95
CA ALA A 80 12.66 20.51 7.78
C ALA A 80 13.00 19.81 9.10
N ASN A 81 11.97 19.58 9.94
CA ASN A 81 12.12 19.02 11.30
C ASN A 81 11.55 17.60 11.44
N HIS A 82 10.91 17.08 10.40
CA HIS A 82 10.26 15.77 10.38
C HIS A 82 10.61 15.04 9.10
N HIS A 83 10.66 13.71 9.17
CA HIS A 83 10.55 12.83 8.02
C HIS A 83 9.08 12.62 7.68
N TYR A 84 8.79 12.46 6.40
CA TYR A 84 7.46 12.14 5.90
C TYR A 84 7.47 10.81 5.15
N LEU A 85 6.38 10.07 5.34
CA LEU A 85 6.05 8.84 4.66
C LEU A 85 4.69 9.04 4.01
N VAL A 86 4.60 8.76 2.71
CA VAL A 86 3.34 8.74 1.98
C VAL A 86 2.96 7.28 1.74
N LEU A 87 1.85 6.84 2.31
CA LEU A 87 1.19 5.58 2.00
C LEU A 87 0.17 5.83 0.91
N ARG A 88 0.33 5.17 -0.23
CA ARG A 88 -0.51 5.36 -1.42
C ARG A 88 -1.36 4.13 -1.64
N PHE A 89 -2.67 4.30 -1.68
CA PHE A 89 -3.64 3.22 -1.80
C PHE A 89 -4.32 3.30 -3.16
N PHE A 90 -4.37 2.17 -3.87
CA PHE A 90 -4.92 2.07 -5.22
C PHE A 90 -6.29 1.40 -5.17
N LYS A 91 -7.33 2.13 -5.56
CA LYS A 91 -8.71 1.65 -5.58
C LYS A 91 -8.98 0.77 -6.80
N LYS A 92 -10.10 0.07 -6.79
CA LYS A 92 -10.54 -0.77 -7.91
C LYS A 92 -10.91 0.04 -9.16
N ASN A 93 -11.37 1.28 -8.99
CA ASN A 93 -11.73 2.21 -10.06
C ASN A 93 -10.55 3.05 -10.57
N GLU A 94 -9.30 2.61 -10.32
CA GLU A 94 -8.06 3.31 -10.71
C GLU A 94 -7.79 4.64 -10.01
N ASP A 95 -8.75 5.17 -9.25
CA ASP A 95 -8.51 6.27 -8.32
C ASP A 95 -7.57 5.85 -7.19
N GLU A 96 -7.04 6.84 -6.50
CA GLU A 96 -6.10 6.64 -5.41
C GLU A 96 -6.42 7.59 -4.27
N PHE A 97 -6.07 7.17 -3.06
CA PHE A 97 -5.96 8.07 -1.92
C PHE A 97 -4.61 7.86 -1.25
N VAL A 98 -4.18 8.83 -0.47
CA VAL A 98 -2.93 8.76 0.27
C VAL A 98 -3.15 9.07 1.73
N VAL A 99 -2.47 8.33 2.61
CA VAL A 99 -2.29 8.68 4.02
C VAL A 99 -0.86 9.16 4.19
N VAL A 100 -0.69 10.33 4.78
CA VAL A 100 0.61 10.95 5.04
C VAL A 100 0.92 10.82 6.52
N MET A 101 2.07 10.24 6.78
CA MET A 101 2.62 10.01 8.11
C MET A 101 3.84 10.90 8.32
N ARG A 102 4.11 11.28 9.57
CA ARG A 102 5.35 11.96 9.97
C ARG A 102 6.06 11.23 11.10
N ARG A 103 7.37 11.40 11.18
CA ARG A 103 8.22 11.03 12.32
C ARG A 103 9.22 12.15 12.58
N ARG A 104 9.56 12.42 13.85
CA ARG A 104 10.60 13.39 14.18
C ARG A 104 11.95 12.90 13.66
N LYS A 105 12.81 13.82 13.22
CA LYS A 105 14.21 13.51 12.90
C LYS A 105 15.01 13.25 14.17
#